data_AF-A0A944Y230-F1
#
_entry.id   AF-A0A944Y230-F1
#
_cell.length_a   1.000
_cell.length_b   1.000
_cell.length_c   1.000
_cell.angle_alpha   90.00
_cell.angle_beta   90.00
_cell.angle_gamma   90.00
#
_symmetry.space_group_name_H-M   'P 1'
#
loop_
_entity.id
_entity.type
_entity.pdbx_description
1 polymer ?
#
loop_
_entity_poly.entity_id
_entity_poly.type
_entity_poly.pdbx_seq_one_letter_code
_entity_poly.pdbx_strand_id
1 'polypeptide(L)'
;MPILLGTLLALVSVVVIVYPFIGSKKYRLVSDSFVTREKLRAERLRIYRKISDVEADFTSGDLTRADYQQQRDQLRIAAAEILKQESGSSISNVKRDEELEKQISRLREQSATSNEAPEGGDTL
;
A
#
# COMPACT_ATOMS: atom_id res chain seq x y z
N MET A 1 43.23 28.54 5.77
CA MET A 1 42.44 29.50 4.95
C MET A 1 40.96 29.34 5.29
N PRO A 2 40.37 30.25 6.08
CA PRO A 2 39.00 30.13 6.60
C PRO A 2 37.93 30.10 5.50
N ILE A 3 38.23 30.68 4.35
CA ILE A 3 37.35 30.75 3.18
C ILE A 3 37.02 29.33 2.65
N LEU A 4 38.02 28.45 2.57
CA LEU A 4 37.82 27.05 2.14
C LEU A 4 36.90 26.28 3.09
N LEU A 5 37.05 26.51 4.39
CA LEU A 5 36.26 25.85 5.41
C LEU A 5 34.79 26.31 5.37
N GLY A 6 34.57 27.61 5.17
CA GLY A 6 33.23 28.19 4.99
C GLY A 6 32.54 27.67 3.73
N THR A 7 33.26 27.58 2.60
CA THR A 7 32.71 27.04 1.35
C THR A 7 32.35 25.57 1.46
N LEU A 8 33.16 24.76 2.14
CA LEU A 8 32.88 23.33 2.34
C LEU A 8 31.62 23.13 3.19
N LEU A 9 31.49 23.89 4.28
CA LEU A 9 30.34 23.82 5.18
C LEU A 9 29.04 24.26 4.48
N ALA A 10 29.09 25.32 3.68
CA ALA A 10 27.95 25.78 2.89
C ALA A 10 27.49 24.69 1.89
N LEU A 11 28.43 24.03 1.22
CA LEU A 11 28.13 22.99 0.23
C LEU A 11 27.48 21.76 0.88
N VAL A 12 28.02 21.31 2.03
CA VAL A 12 27.44 20.20 2.81
C VAL A 12 26.03 20.53 3.28
N SER A 13 25.80 21.76 3.76
CA SER A 13 24.48 22.20 4.21
C SER A 13 23.44 22.15 3.09
N VAL A 14 23.79 22.64 1.89
CA VAL A 14 22.92 22.58 0.71
C VAL A 14 22.63 21.13 0.33
N VAL A 15 23.64 20.26 0.33
CA VAL A 15 23.47 18.84 -0.01
C VAL A 15 22.53 18.16 0.98
N VAL A 16 22.69 18.36 2.29
CA VAL A 16 21.83 17.74 3.31
C VAL A 16 20.36 18.17 3.16
N ILE A 17 20.10 19.43 2.78
CA ILE A 17 18.75 19.94 2.57
C ILE A 17 18.13 19.42 1.28
N VAL A 18 18.91 19.37 0.18
CA VAL A 18 18.43 19.00 -1.16
C VAL A 18 18.34 17.48 -1.33
N TYR A 19 19.24 16.71 -0.69
CA TYR A 19 19.29 15.26 -0.75
C TYR A 19 17.94 14.54 -0.49
N PRO A 20 17.17 14.87 0.57
CA PRO A 20 15.87 14.22 0.79
C PRO A 20 14.84 14.50 -0.32
N PHE A 21 14.99 15.59 -1.08
CA PHE A 21 14.07 15.93 -2.18
C PHE A 21 14.35 15.14 -3.47
N ILE A 22 15.59 14.68 -3.70
CA ILE A 22 15.95 13.87 -4.88
C ILE A 22 15.53 12.40 -4.71
N GLY A 23 15.25 11.95 -3.48
CA GLY A 23 14.88 10.57 -3.13
C GLY A 23 13.39 10.21 -3.27
N SER A 24 12.63 10.80 -4.20
CA SER A 24 11.17 10.63 -4.28
C SER A 24 10.69 9.33 -4.96
N LYS A 25 11.32 8.18 -4.68
CA LYS A 25 10.87 6.87 -5.23
C LYS A 25 10.11 5.99 -4.23
N LYS A 26 10.16 6.28 -2.92
CA LYS A 26 9.58 5.39 -1.91
C LYS A 26 8.11 5.67 -1.55
N TYR A 27 7.59 6.88 -1.79
CA TYR A 27 6.21 7.24 -1.42
C TYR A 27 5.17 6.98 -2.52
N ARG A 28 5.59 6.67 -3.75
CA ARG A 28 4.67 6.53 -4.88
C ARG A 28 3.94 5.17 -4.92
N LEU A 29 4.55 4.12 -4.38
CA LEU A 29 4.01 2.76 -4.38
C LEU A 29 2.83 2.56 -3.41
N VAL A 30 2.83 3.29 -2.29
CA VAL A 30 1.73 3.20 -1.31
C VAL A 30 0.47 3.87 -1.88
N SER A 31 0.59 5.07 -2.45
CA SER A 31 -0.54 5.78 -3.08
C SER A 31 -1.29 4.92 -4.10
N ASP A 32 -0.58 4.31 -5.06
CA ASP A 32 -1.23 3.60 -6.17
C ASP A 32 -1.98 2.35 -5.70
N SER A 33 -1.45 1.61 -4.72
CA SER A 33 -2.14 0.43 -4.17
C SER A 33 -3.40 0.77 -3.36
N PHE A 34 -3.37 1.86 -2.62
CA PHE A 34 -4.54 2.37 -1.88
C PHE A 34 -5.62 2.91 -2.82
N VAL A 35 -5.23 3.70 -3.83
CA VAL A 35 -6.16 4.20 -4.86
C VAL A 35 -6.80 3.04 -5.62
N THR A 36 -6.03 1.99 -5.92
CA THR A 36 -6.54 0.79 -6.60
C THR A 36 -7.54 0.04 -5.72
N ARG A 37 -7.22 -0.20 -4.44
CA ARG A 37 -8.16 -0.86 -3.50
C ARG A 37 -9.46 -0.07 -3.31
N GLU A 38 -9.38 1.24 -3.18
CA GLU A 38 -10.56 2.08 -3.01
C GLU A 38 -11.44 2.10 -4.26
N LYS A 39 -10.83 2.12 -5.44
CA LYS A 39 -11.55 1.95 -6.71
C LYS A 39 -12.26 0.60 -6.79
N LEU A 40 -11.59 -0.50 -6.45
CA LEU A 40 -12.22 -1.84 -6.43
C LEU A 40 -13.40 -1.91 -5.44
N ARG A 41 -13.29 -1.27 -4.27
CA ARG A 41 -14.39 -1.20 -3.29
C ARG A 41 -15.58 -0.40 -3.82
N ALA A 42 -15.33 0.76 -4.43
CA ALA A 42 -16.37 1.57 -5.03
C ALA A 42 -17.08 0.81 -6.17
N GLU A 43 -16.32 0.06 -6.97
CA GLU A 43 -16.86 -0.75 -8.05
C GLU A 43 -17.71 -1.92 -7.53
N ARG A 44 -17.27 -2.60 -6.46
CA ARG A 44 -18.08 -3.62 -5.76
C ARG A 44 -19.43 -3.05 -5.29
N LEU A 45 -19.41 -1.88 -4.65
CA LEU A 45 -20.63 -1.24 -4.16
C LEU A 45 -21.59 -0.88 -5.32
N ARG A 46 -21.05 -0.47 -6.46
CA ARG A 46 -21.83 -0.21 -7.66
C ARG A 46 -22.49 -1.47 -8.21
N ILE A 47 -21.80 -2.61 -8.22
CA ILE A 47 -22.39 -3.89 -8.64
C ILE A 47 -23.51 -4.29 -7.70
N TYR A 48 -23.35 -4.13 -6.39
CA TYR A 48 -24.41 -4.46 -5.43
C TYR A 48 -25.67 -3.60 -5.62
N ARG A 49 -25.50 -2.30 -5.92
CA ARG A 49 -26.65 -1.46 -6.29
C ARG A 49 -27.34 -1.97 -7.54
N LYS A 50 -26.59 -2.29 -8.60
CA LYS A 50 -27.17 -2.85 -9.83
C LYS A 50 -27.95 -4.15 -9.60
N ILE A 51 -27.46 -5.02 -8.71
CA ILE A 51 -28.20 -6.25 -8.34
C ILE A 51 -29.53 -5.88 -7.66
N SER A 52 -29.51 -4.89 -6.77
CA SER A 52 -30.73 -4.39 -6.14
C SER A 52 -31.70 -3.74 -7.12
N ASP A 53 -31.18 -3.02 -8.12
CA ASP A 53 -32.00 -2.37 -9.15
C ASP A 53 -32.69 -3.44 -10.01
N VAL A 54 -31.95 -4.45 -10.47
CA VAL A 54 -32.50 -5.58 -11.26
C VAL A 54 -33.53 -6.39 -10.46
N GLU A 55 -33.34 -6.53 -9.14
CA GLU A 55 -34.35 -7.13 -8.26
C GLU A 55 -35.62 -6.27 -8.19
N ALA A 56 -35.46 -4.95 -8.02
CA ALA A 56 -36.59 -4.02 -7.99
C ALA A 56 -37.38 -4.08 -9.31
N ASP A 57 -36.72 -4.05 -10.46
CA ASP A 57 -37.35 -4.14 -11.78
C ASP A 57 -38.12 -5.46 -11.96
N PHE A 58 -37.56 -6.58 -11.48
CA PHE A 58 -38.24 -7.87 -11.50
C PHE A 58 -39.47 -7.90 -10.58
N THR A 59 -39.35 -7.39 -9.36
CA THR A 59 -40.49 -7.32 -8.41
C THR A 59 -41.60 -6.38 -8.89
N SER A 60 -41.24 -5.37 -9.67
CA SER A 60 -42.18 -4.42 -10.29
C SER A 60 -42.91 -5.00 -11.50
N GLY A 61 -42.42 -6.13 -12.03
CA GLY A 61 -42.97 -6.78 -13.22
C GLY A 61 -42.43 -6.24 -14.54
N ASP A 62 -41.46 -5.32 -14.51
CA ASP A 62 -40.84 -4.72 -15.69
C ASP A 62 -39.85 -5.66 -16.38
N LEU A 63 -39.42 -6.71 -15.67
CA LEU A 63 -38.44 -7.67 -16.17
C LEU A 63 -38.99 -9.09 -16.17
N THR A 64 -38.76 -9.82 -17.27
CA THR A 64 -39.13 -11.24 -17.32
C THR A 64 -38.23 -12.06 -16.41
N ARG A 65 -38.73 -13.21 -15.93
CA ARG A 65 -37.94 -14.12 -15.08
C ARG A 65 -36.64 -14.59 -15.76
N ALA A 66 -36.68 -14.82 -17.07
CA ALA A 66 -35.50 -15.26 -17.82
C ALA A 66 -34.43 -14.15 -17.87
N ASP A 67 -34.85 -12.92 -18.18
CA ASP A 67 -33.95 -11.77 -18.25
C ASP A 67 -33.38 -11.41 -16.87
N TYR A 68 -34.21 -11.48 -15.83
CA TYR A 68 -33.77 -11.29 -14.44
C TYR A 68 -32.66 -12.28 -14.06
N GLN A 69 -32.85 -13.58 -14.33
CA GLN A 69 -31.85 -14.59 -13.99
C GLN A 69 -30.54 -14.36 -14.74
N GLN A 70 -30.61 -14.06 -16.04
CA GLN A 70 -29.44 -13.79 -16.86
C GLN A 70 -28.67 -12.57 -16.33
N GLN A 71 -29.35 -11.45 -16.08
CA GLN A 71 -28.69 -10.21 -15.62
C GLN A 71 -28.11 -10.38 -14.21
N ARG A 72 -28.83 -11.04 -13.31
CA ARG A 72 -28.36 -11.32 -11.95
C ARG A 72 -27.09 -12.19 -11.97
N ASP A 73 -27.07 -13.22 -12.80
CA ASP A 73 -25.94 -14.15 -12.84
C ASP A 73 -24.70 -13.49 -13.44
N GLN A 74 -24.86 -12.63 -14.46
CA GLN A 74 -23.77 -11.79 -14.98
C GLN A 74 -23.20 -10.85 -13.90
N LEU A 75 -24.06 -10.18 -13.13
CA LEU A 75 -23.64 -9.29 -12.05
C LEU A 75 -22.93 -10.05 -10.92
N ARG A 76 -23.37 -11.28 -10.60
CA ARG A 76 -22.70 -12.15 -9.62
C ARG A 76 -21.32 -12.58 -10.07
N ILE A 77 -21.15 -12.93 -11.35
CA ILE A 77 -19.84 -13.27 -11.92
C ILE A 77 -18.90 -12.06 -11.83
N ALA A 78 -19.37 -10.86 -12.21
CA ALA A 78 -18.60 -9.64 -12.11
C ALA A 78 -18.22 -9.31 -10.65
N ALA A 79 -19.13 -9.50 -9.69
CA ALA A 79 -18.82 -9.35 -8.27
C ALA A 79 -17.74 -10.33 -7.79
N ALA A 80 -17.83 -11.60 -8.22
CA ALA A 80 -16.84 -12.62 -7.88
C ALA A 80 -15.44 -12.29 -8.46
N GLU A 81 -15.38 -11.71 -9.64
CA GLU A 81 -14.12 -11.28 -10.26
C GLU A 81 -13.45 -10.16 -9.47
N ILE A 82 -14.20 -9.15 -9.02
CA ILE A 82 -13.68 -8.07 -8.17
C ILE A 82 -13.15 -8.63 -6.84
N LEU A 83 -13.87 -9.56 -6.22
CA LEU A 83 -13.43 -10.23 -4.99
C LEU A 83 -12.13 -11.02 -5.19
N LYS A 84 -11.95 -11.64 -6.36
CA LYS A 84 -10.70 -12.32 -6.73
C LYS A 84 -9.54 -11.33 -6.87
N GLN A 85 -9.77 -10.15 -7.44
CA GLN A 85 -8.75 -9.12 -7.58
C GLN A 85 -8.37 -8.51 -6.22
N GLU A 86 -9.36 -8.30 -5.33
CA GLU A 86 -9.15 -7.82 -3.95
C GLU A 86 -8.34 -8.83 -3.11
N SER A 87 -8.62 -10.14 -3.26
CA SER A 87 -7.89 -11.20 -2.56
C SER A 87 -6.49 -11.45 -3.12
N GLY A 88 -6.30 -11.36 -4.45
CA GLY A 88 -4.98 -11.45 -5.09
C GLY A 88 -4.01 -10.36 -4.60
N SER A 89 -4.51 -9.14 -4.37
CA SER A 89 -3.73 -8.04 -3.75
C SER A 89 -3.30 -8.35 -2.31
N SER A 90 -4.04 -9.21 -1.60
CA SER A 90 -3.75 -9.56 -0.21
C SER A 90 -2.60 -10.57 -0.09
N ILE A 91 -2.47 -11.52 -1.02
CA ILE A 91 -1.35 -12.48 -1.04
C ILE A 91 0.00 -11.76 -1.25
N SER A 92 0.05 -10.77 -2.14
CA SER A 92 1.25 -9.96 -2.35
C SER A 92 1.57 -9.06 -1.15
N ASN A 93 0.58 -8.74 -0.31
CA ASN A 93 0.80 -7.95 0.89
C ASN A 93 1.39 -8.80 2.02
N VAL A 94 0.88 -10.01 2.24
CA VAL A 94 1.40 -10.95 3.25
C VAL A 94 2.89 -11.23 3.05
N LYS A 95 3.32 -11.48 1.81
CA LYS A 95 4.76 -11.68 1.50
C LYS A 95 5.61 -10.44 1.80
N ARG A 96 5.06 -9.25 1.54
CA ARG A 96 5.74 -7.98 1.79
C ARG A 96 5.84 -7.70 3.29
N ASP A 97 4.81 -8.05 4.05
CA ASP A 97 4.76 -7.91 5.51
C ASP A 97 5.76 -8.87 6.19
N GLU A 98 5.89 -10.11 5.71
CA GLU A 98 6.94 -11.05 6.17
C GLU A 98 8.36 -10.54 5.87
N GLU A 99 8.60 -9.98 4.68
CA GLU A 99 9.89 -9.40 4.33
C GLU A 99 10.24 -8.18 5.18
N LEU A 100 9.24 -7.38 5.56
CA LEU A 100 9.40 -6.24 6.46
C LEU A 100 9.73 -6.70 7.89
N GLU A 101 9.02 -7.68 8.43
CA GLU A 101 9.30 -8.22 9.76
C GLU A 101 10.72 -8.79 9.85
N LYS A 102 11.16 -9.50 8.81
CA LYS A 102 12.53 -10.01 8.72
C LYS A 102 13.58 -8.89 8.72
N GLN A 103 13.29 -7.75 8.10
CA GLN A 103 14.18 -6.58 8.12
C GLN A 103 14.20 -5.92 9.50
N ILE A 104 13.04 -5.80 10.17
CA ILE A 104 12.94 -5.23 11.51
C ILE A 104 13.72 -6.08 12.53
N SER A 105 13.63 -7.40 12.46
CA SER A 105 14.39 -8.30 13.34
C SER A 105 15.90 -8.12 13.19
N ARG A 106 16.39 -8.02 11.94
CA ARG A 106 17.83 -7.76 11.68
C ARG A 106 18.28 -6.41 12.23
N LEU A 107 17.46 -5.36 12.08
CA LEU A 107 17.77 -4.05 12.62
C LEU A 107 17.80 -4.05 14.15
N ARG A 108 16.92 -4.80 14.80
CA ARG A 108 16.94 -4.99 16.27
C ARG A 108 18.21 -5.71 16.72
N GLU A 109 18.63 -6.77 16.03
CA GLU A 109 19.88 -7.49 16.33
C GLU A 109 21.12 -6.60 16.14
N GLN A 110 21.17 -5.79 15.07
CA GLN A 110 22.26 -4.84 14.83
C GLN A 110 22.29 -3.70 15.86
N SER A 111 21.12 -3.25 16.30
CA SER A 111 21.01 -2.22 17.35
C SER A 111 21.41 -2.78 18.72
N ALA A 112 21.06 -4.03 19.01
CA ALA A 112 21.45 -4.72 20.25
C ALA A 112 22.97 -4.92 20.33
N THR A 113 23.61 -5.32 19.23
CA THR A 113 25.06 -5.52 19.16
C THR A 113 25.86 -4.22 19.12
N SER A 114 25.32 -3.13 18.55
CA SER A 114 25.96 -1.80 18.64
C SER A 114 25.91 -1.19 20.04
N ASN A 115 24.99 -1.63 20.90
CA ASN A 115 24.88 -1.18 22.29
C ASN A 115 25.78 -1.96 23.26
N GLU A 116 26.47 -3.02 22.80
CA GLU A 116 27.47 -3.80 23.56
C GLU A 116 28.92 -3.42 23.20
N ALA A 117 29.17 -2.15 22.80
CA ALA A 117 30.52 -1.62 22.82
C ALA A 117 30.92 -1.31 24.28
N PRO A 118 31.99 -1.92 24.83
CA PRO A 118 32.36 -1.72 26.23
C PRO A 118 33.02 -0.34 26.38
N GLU A 119 32.25 0.66 26.78
CA GLU A 119 32.81 1.82 27.48
C GLU A 119 33.11 1.41 28.92
N GLY A 120 34.39 1.20 29.21
CA GLY A 120 34.89 0.86 30.52
C GLY A 120 36.39 1.02 30.57
N GLY A 121 36.87 2.23 30.29
CA GLY A 121 38.23 2.63 30.62
C GLY A 121 38.35 2.74 32.14
N ASP A 122 39.00 1.76 32.77
CA ASP A 122 39.49 1.90 34.13
C ASP A 122 40.87 2.57 34.08
N THR A 123 40.89 3.82 34.50
CA THR A 123 42.08 4.59 34.84
C THR A 123 42.61 4.13 36.19
N LEU A 124 43.81 3.54 36.23
CA LEU A 124 44.74 3.60 37.36
C LEU A 124 46.18 3.65 36.83
#